data_AF-A0A2W6DD66-F1
#
_entry.id   AF-A0A2W6DD66-F1
#
_cell.length_a   1.000
_cell.length_b   1.000
_cell.length_c   1.000
_cell.angle_alpha   90.00
_cell.angle_beta   90.00
_cell.angle_gamma   90.00
#
_symmetry.space_group_name_H-M   'P 1'
#
loop_
_entity.id
_entity.type
_entity.pdbx_description
1 polymer ?
#
loop_
_entity_poly.entity_id
_entity_poly.type
_entity_poly.pdbx_seq_one_letter_code
_entity_poly.pdbx_strand_id
1 'polypeptide(L)'
;MPNPNRPRAGLDETRLGPPIGAPAGQDSGKLPSMIGTLSFGYDGDGGLGDRLLQAALRGEKTATSSLAVEYLCGDPMPKVGERLALVDRGGTVHGIVETTRVTVTPLHLVGDDVAEAEGEGFADAAQWRRDHVAYWADVAELVRADAGDPAWELRDAEPVVVHWFRLVPSDQA
;
A
#
# COMPACT_ATOMS: atom_id res chain seq x y z
N MET A 1 -22.86 -35.19 -24.53
CA MET A 1 -24.01 -34.37 -24.99
C MET A 1 -25.23 -34.85 -24.21
N PRO A 2 -26.11 -34.02 -23.59
CA PRO A 2 -26.48 -32.59 -23.73
C PRO A 2 -26.06 -31.75 -22.48
N ASN A 3 -26.22 -30.41 -22.34
CA ASN A 3 -27.40 -29.53 -22.48
C ASN A 3 -27.01 -28.07 -22.91
N PRO A 4 -27.66 -27.48 -23.93
CA PRO A 4 -27.30 -26.18 -24.53
C PRO A 4 -28.03 -24.93 -23.97
N ASN A 5 -28.58 -24.95 -22.75
CA ASN A 5 -29.43 -23.85 -22.27
C ASN A 5 -29.06 -23.31 -20.89
N ARG A 6 -27.90 -22.66 -20.78
CA ARG A 6 -27.57 -21.77 -19.64
C ARG A 6 -27.45 -20.33 -20.15
N PRO A 7 -28.24 -19.38 -19.65
CA PRO A 7 -28.09 -17.98 -20.02
C PRO A 7 -26.70 -17.49 -19.60
N ARG A 8 -25.99 -16.83 -20.54
CA ARG A 8 -24.79 -16.05 -20.27
C ARG A 8 -25.22 -14.86 -19.40
N ALA A 9 -24.96 -14.93 -18.10
CA ALA A 9 -24.89 -13.73 -17.29
C ALA A 9 -23.63 -12.99 -17.74
N GLY A 10 -23.81 -11.84 -18.40
CA GLY A 10 -22.73 -10.91 -18.69
C GLY A 10 -22.10 -10.51 -17.37
N LEU A 11 -20.82 -10.88 -17.21
CA LEU A 11 -19.96 -10.25 -16.22
C LEU A 11 -19.56 -8.93 -16.86
N ASP A 12 -20.12 -7.85 -16.30
CA ASP A 12 -19.63 -6.50 -16.48
C ASP A 12 -18.14 -6.49 -16.13
N GLU A 13 -17.29 -6.25 -17.14
CA GLU A 13 -15.82 -6.31 -17.05
C GLU A 13 -15.21 -5.07 -16.39
N THR A 14 -15.92 -4.44 -15.45
CA THR A 14 -15.41 -3.31 -14.67
C THR A 14 -14.93 -3.82 -13.31
N ARG A 15 -13.86 -4.62 -13.30
CA ARG A 15 -13.31 -5.19 -12.05
C ARG A 15 -11.89 -4.70 -11.80
N LEU A 16 -11.85 -3.85 -10.77
CA LEU A 16 -10.74 -3.30 -10.01
C LEU A 16 -9.45 -4.12 -10.06
N GLY A 17 -8.37 -3.41 -10.43
CA GLY A 17 -7.01 -3.91 -10.42
C GLY A 17 -6.33 -3.89 -9.04
N PRO A 18 -5.14 -4.50 -8.95
CA PRO A 18 -4.35 -4.70 -7.73
C PRO A 18 -3.69 -3.41 -7.20
N PRO A 19 -3.06 -3.40 -6.00
CA PRO A 19 -2.11 -2.36 -5.63
C PRO A 19 -0.83 -2.55 -6.44
N ILE A 20 -0.80 -2.00 -7.66
CA ILE A 20 0.43 -1.93 -8.46
C ILE A 20 1.00 -0.52 -8.39
N GLY A 21 2.23 -0.42 -7.88
CA GLY A 21 3.15 0.61 -8.30
C GLY A 21 3.58 0.38 -9.75
N ALA A 22 2.85 0.94 -10.73
CA ALA A 22 3.32 1.13 -12.10
C ALA A 22 2.56 2.30 -12.76
N PRO A 23 3.23 3.21 -13.49
CA PRO A 23 2.66 4.48 -13.88
C PRO A 23 1.81 4.40 -15.16
N ALA A 24 0.60 4.98 -15.14
CA ALA A 24 -0.16 5.33 -16.32
C ALA A 24 -0.06 6.85 -16.55
N GLY A 25 0.59 7.26 -17.65
CA GLY A 25 0.79 8.67 -17.97
C GLY A 25 -0.44 9.33 -18.62
N GLN A 26 -0.69 10.58 -18.26
CA GLN A 26 -0.63 11.70 -19.22
C GLN A 26 -0.49 13.06 -18.51
N ASP A 27 0.21 13.93 -19.23
CA ASP A 27 0.94 15.16 -18.90
C ASP A 27 0.33 16.16 -17.88
N SER A 28 1.05 16.37 -16.78
CA SER A 28 1.02 17.58 -15.95
C SER A 28 2.35 17.68 -15.17
N GLY A 29 3.26 18.55 -15.61
CA GLY A 29 4.48 18.91 -14.86
C GLY A 29 5.45 17.75 -14.64
N LYS A 30 6.08 17.26 -15.73
CA LYS A 30 6.93 16.07 -15.73
C LYS A 30 8.15 16.20 -14.79
N LEU A 31 8.08 15.57 -13.61
CA LEU A 31 9.26 15.18 -12.85
C LEU A 31 10.13 14.23 -13.69
N PRO A 32 11.46 14.19 -13.49
CA PRO A 32 12.31 13.23 -14.19
C PRO A 32 11.79 11.81 -13.95
N SER A 33 11.73 11.03 -15.03
CA SER A 33 11.09 9.71 -15.21
C SER A 33 11.60 8.56 -14.30
N MET A 34 12.25 8.85 -13.16
CA MET A 34 13.04 7.89 -12.38
C MET A 34 12.70 7.86 -10.88
N ILE A 35 11.73 8.65 -10.41
CA ILE A 35 11.30 8.65 -8.99
C ILE A 35 10.09 7.72 -8.85
N GLY A 36 10.18 6.71 -7.99
CA GLY A 36 9.03 5.87 -7.61
C GLY A 36 7.96 6.66 -6.87
N THR A 37 6.74 6.13 -6.76
CA THR A 37 5.63 6.82 -6.10
C THR A 37 5.25 6.15 -4.79
N LEU A 38 4.82 6.94 -3.81
CA LEU A 38 4.11 6.47 -2.62
C LEU A 38 2.71 7.09 -2.62
N SER A 39 1.69 6.24 -2.53
CA SER A 39 0.29 6.64 -2.36
C SER A 39 -0.34 5.83 -1.23
N PHE A 40 -1.49 6.28 -0.75
CA PHE A 40 -2.23 5.61 0.32
C PHE A 40 -3.69 5.42 -0.09
N GLY A 41 -4.34 4.45 0.57
CA GLY A 41 -5.76 4.16 0.39
C GLY A 41 -6.05 3.24 -0.80
N TYR A 42 -7.34 3.03 -1.03
CA TYR A 42 -7.85 2.17 -2.08
C TYR A 42 -9.23 2.63 -2.55
N ASP A 43 -9.68 2.06 -3.66
CA ASP A 43 -10.98 2.39 -4.25
C ASP A 43 -12.13 2.07 -3.28
N GLY A 44 -12.85 3.11 -2.86
CA GLY A 44 -13.99 2.97 -1.94
C GLY A 44 -13.64 3.06 -0.46
N ASP A 45 -12.41 3.45 -0.10
CA ASP A 45 -11.92 3.60 1.28
C ASP A 45 -12.56 4.74 2.11
N GLY A 46 -13.58 5.42 1.57
CA GLY A 46 -14.25 6.54 2.24
C GLY A 46 -13.32 7.75 2.47
N GLY A 47 -12.34 7.98 1.60
CA GLY A 47 -11.39 9.09 1.69
C GLY A 47 -10.28 8.85 2.71
N LEU A 48 -9.98 7.59 3.04
CA LEU A 48 -8.88 7.24 3.94
C LEU A 48 -7.54 7.66 3.33
N GLY A 49 -7.29 7.33 2.06
CA GLY A 49 -6.06 7.70 1.35
C GLY A 49 -5.75 9.19 1.41
N ASP A 50 -6.77 10.04 1.17
CA ASP A 50 -6.61 11.50 1.26
C ASP A 50 -6.25 11.96 2.69
N ARG A 51 -6.87 11.36 3.72
CA ARG A 51 -6.53 11.68 5.12
C ARG A 51 -5.10 11.28 5.46
N LEU A 52 -4.66 10.11 5.00
CA LEU A 52 -3.29 9.61 5.22
C LEU A 52 -2.24 10.42 4.45
N LEU A 53 -2.56 10.85 3.22
CA LEU A 53 -1.74 11.77 2.45
C LEU A 53 -1.53 13.08 3.23
N GLN A 54 -2.61 13.66 3.74
CA GLN A 54 -2.52 14.89 4.53
C GLN A 54 -1.77 14.70 5.86
N ALA A 55 -1.90 13.54 6.51
CA ALA A 55 -1.12 13.19 7.70
C ALA A 55 0.38 13.07 7.38
N ALA A 56 0.75 12.48 6.23
CA ALA A 56 2.14 12.42 5.79
C ALA A 56 2.72 13.81 5.48
N LEU A 57 1.93 14.69 4.85
CA LEU A 57 2.33 16.08 4.59
C LEU A 57 2.52 16.90 5.88
N ARG A 58 1.79 16.58 6.95
CA ARG A 58 1.98 17.17 8.29
C ARG A 58 3.09 16.50 9.09
N GLY A 59 3.67 15.41 8.60
CA GLY A 59 4.67 14.61 9.32
C GLY A 59 4.09 13.75 10.45
N GLU A 60 2.78 13.58 10.50
CA GLU A 60 2.07 12.73 11.48
C GLU A 60 2.13 11.25 11.06
N LYS A 61 2.06 10.97 9.75
CA LYS A 61 2.31 9.63 9.18
C LYS A 61 3.75 9.54 8.67
N THR A 62 4.53 8.66 9.28
CA THR A 62 5.95 8.43 9.00
C THR A 62 6.29 6.96 8.77
N ALA A 63 5.29 6.08 8.82
CA ALA A 63 5.40 4.68 8.44
C ALA A 63 4.19 4.22 7.61
N THR A 64 4.38 3.12 6.89
CA THR A 64 3.31 2.34 6.26
C THR A 64 3.72 0.86 6.27
N SER A 65 2.73 -0.03 6.22
CA SER A 65 2.96 -1.48 6.24
C SER A 65 2.38 -2.18 5.02
N SER A 66 3.06 -3.24 4.57
CA SER A 66 2.64 -4.14 3.49
C SER A 66 3.04 -5.58 3.83
N LEU A 67 2.51 -6.56 3.10
CA LEU A 67 2.91 -7.96 3.28
C LEU A 67 4.18 -8.25 2.49
N ALA A 68 5.12 -9.00 3.08
CA ALA A 68 6.35 -9.37 2.38
C ALA A 68 6.09 -10.21 1.12
N VAL A 69 4.97 -10.93 1.09
CA VAL A 69 4.56 -11.76 -0.05
C VAL A 69 4.30 -10.93 -1.31
N GLU A 70 3.89 -9.66 -1.17
CA GLU A 70 3.62 -8.75 -2.29
C GLU A 70 4.88 -8.44 -3.11
N TYR A 71 6.07 -8.53 -2.50
CA TYR A 71 7.35 -8.29 -3.17
C TYR A 71 7.91 -9.53 -3.89
N LEU A 72 7.26 -10.70 -3.80
CA LEU A 72 7.77 -11.93 -4.42
C LEU A 72 7.59 -11.93 -5.95
N CYS A 73 6.67 -11.13 -6.48
CA CYS A 73 6.36 -11.09 -7.91
C CYS A 73 7.10 -10.02 -8.71
N GLY A 74 8.19 -9.49 -8.14
CA GLY A 74 9.18 -8.70 -8.86
C GLY A 74 9.19 -7.22 -8.50
N ASP A 75 8.23 -6.75 -7.72
CA ASP A 75 8.27 -5.40 -7.17
C ASP A 75 9.41 -5.29 -6.14
N PRO A 76 10.29 -4.28 -6.27
CA PRO A 76 11.41 -4.14 -5.36
C PRO A 76 10.92 -3.72 -3.98
N MET A 77 11.49 -4.33 -2.93
CA MET A 77 11.35 -3.80 -1.58
C MET A 77 11.85 -2.34 -1.53
N PRO A 78 11.22 -1.48 -0.69
CA PRO A 78 11.69 -0.12 -0.47
C PRO A 78 13.15 -0.13 -0.02
N LYS A 79 13.91 0.90 -0.41
CA LYS A 79 15.34 1.00 -0.05
C LYS A 79 15.59 2.22 0.81
N VAL A 80 16.38 2.06 1.87
CA VAL A 80 16.82 3.20 2.69
C VAL A 80 17.56 4.22 1.82
N GLY A 81 17.20 5.49 1.94
CA GLY A 81 17.68 6.61 1.13
C GLY A 81 16.94 6.80 -0.20
N GLU A 82 16.01 5.91 -0.55
CA GLU A 82 15.16 6.09 -1.73
C GLU A 82 14.23 7.28 -1.55
N ARG A 83 14.13 8.10 -2.60
CA ARG A 83 13.19 9.21 -2.66
C ARG A 83 12.00 8.83 -3.53
N LEU A 84 10.81 9.07 -3.00
CA LEU A 84 9.54 8.74 -3.65
C LEU A 84 8.68 9.99 -3.76
N ALA A 85 8.00 10.15 -4.89
CA ALA A 85 6.97 11.16 -5.06
C ALA A 85 5.74 10.75 -4.24
N LEU A 86 5.34 11.58 -3.30
CA LEU A 86 4.10 11.39 -2.54
C LEU A 86 2.95 11.89 -3.40
N VAL A 87 2.07 10.98 -3.82
CA VAL A 87 0.99 11.27 -4.78
C VAL A 87 -0.38 11.00 -4.19
N ASP A 88 -1.38 11.75 -4.65
CA ASP A 88 -2.78 11.39 -4.42
C ASP A 88 -3.25 10.28 -5.39
N ARG A 89 -4.49 9.83 -5.20
CA ARG A 89 -5.10 8.80 -6.05
C ARG A 89 -5.24 9.24 -7.52
N GLY A 90 -5.30 10.54 -7.79
CA GLY A 90 -5.30 11.10 -9.15
C GLY A 90 -3.92 11.14 -9.80
N GLY A 91 -2.86 10.76 -9.07
CA GLY A 91 -1.47 10.83 -9.52
C GLY A 91 -0.86 12.22 -9.38
N THR A 92 -1.53 13.17 -8.72
CA THR A 92 -0.97 14.50 -8.47
C THR A 92 0.10 14.39 -7.40
N VAL A 93 1.28 14.98 -7.64
CA VAL A 93 2.39 15.00 -6.69
C VAL A 93 2.19 16.11 -5.66
N HIS A 94 2.28 15.78 -4.38
CA HIS A 94 2.14 16.72 -3.26
C HIS A 94 3.46 16.95 -2.50
N GLY A 95 4.45 16.08 -2.69
CA GLY A 95 5.76 16.21 -2.05
C GLY A 95 6.70 15.07 -2.41
N ILE A 96 7.87 15.07 -1.77
CA ILE A 96 8.84 13.99 -1.85
C ILE A 96 9.06 13.44 -0.45
N VAL A 97 9.05 12.13 -0.31
CA VAL A 97 9.46 11.44 0.92
C VAL A 97 10.76 10.70 0.70
N GLU A 98 11.54 10.54 1.77
CA GLU A 98 12.76 9.72 1.77
C GLU A 98 12.57 8.55 2.73
N THR A 99 12.83 7.33 2.26
CA THR A 99 12.81 6.12 3.07
C THR A 99 13.95 6.17 4.10
N THR A 100 13.61 6.14 5.38
CA THR A 100 14.56 6.24 6.49
C THR A 100 14.92 4.88 7.07
N ARG A 101 13.99 3.92 7.03
CA ARG A 101 14.17 2.58 7.57
C ARG A 101 13.21 1.60 6.89
N VAL A 102 13.64 0.37 6.71
CA VAL A 102 12.78 -0.74 6.25
C VAL A 102 13.03 -1.92 7.17
N THR A 103 11.97 -2.47 7.73
CA THR A 103 12.05 -3.63 8.63
C THR A 103 11.07 -4.70 8.20
N VAL A 104 11.45 -5.96 8.33
CA VAL A 104 10.53 -7.10 8.18
C VAL A 104 10.33 -7.70 9.55
N THR A 105 9.08 -7.76 10.02
CA THR A 105 8.74 -8.30 11.34
C THR A 105 7.50 -9.20 11.24
N PRO A 106 7.38 -10.28 12.03
CA PRO A 106 6.15 -11.03 12.10
C PRO A 106 4.98 -10.15 12.54
N LEU A 107 3.81 -10.34 11.92
CA LEU A 107 2.58 -9.58 12.19
C LEU A 107 2.26 -9.45 13.69
N HIS A 108 2.33 -10.56 14.44
CA HIS A 108 2.07 -10.57 15.88
C HIS A 108 3.11 -9.82 16.73
N LEU A 109 4.28 -9.47 16.16
CA LEU A 109 5.35 -8.72 16.82
C LEU A 109 5.40 -7.24 16.41
N VAL A 110 4.48 -6.77 15.57
CA VAL A 110 4.35 -5.34 15.27
C VAL A 110 4.04 -4.58 16.56
N GLY A 111 4.88 -3.60 16.87
CA GLY A 111 4.85 -2.81 18.10
C GLY A 111 4.03 -1.52 18.00
N ASP A 112 3.83 -0.87 19.15
CA ASP A 112 3.08 0.39 19.24
C ASP A 112 3.77 1.53 18.47
N ASP A 113 5.08 1.43 18.25
CA ASP A 113 5.85 2.37 17.45
C ASP A 113 5.37 2.43 16.00
N VAL A 114 4.96 1.29 15.42
CA VAL A 114 4.37 1.24 14.07
C VAL A 114 2.97 1.82 14.07
N ALA A 115 2.16 1.45 15.06
CA ALA A 115 0.78 1.93 15.19
C ALA A 115 0.73 3.47 15.32
N GLU A 116 1.63 4.06 16.12
CA GLU A 116 1.77 5.51 16.23
C GLU A 116 2.27 6.12 14.92
N ALA A 117 3.33 5.57 14.34
CA ALA A 117 3.97 6.13 13.15
C ALA A 117 3.11 6.05 11.87
N GLU A 118 2.17 5.13 11.79
CA GLU A 118 1.23 5.09 10.66
C GLU A 118 0.20 6.22 10.69
N GLY A 119 0.05 6.92 11.81
CA GLY A 119 -0.71 8.18 11.88
C GLY A 119 -2.22 8.03 11.66
N GLU A 120 -2.76 6.81 11.75
CA GLU A 120 -4.18 6.53 11.45
C GLU A 120 -5.09 6.66 12.69
N GLY A 121 -4.49 6.98 13.85
CA GLY A 121 -5.22 7.14 15.11
C GLY A 121 -5.42 5.82 15.89
N PHE A 122 -4.58 4.81 15.64
CA PHE A 122 -4.59 3.59 16.44
C PHE A 122 -4.27 3.87 17.91
N ALA A 123 -5.01 3.24 18.82
CA ALA A 123 -4.75 3.38 20.25
C ALA A 123 -3.49 2.62 20.69
N ASP A 124 -3.22 1.48 20.05
CA ASP A 124 -2.09 0.59 20.30
C ASP A 124 -1.90 -0.36 19.09
N ALA A 125 -0.85 -1.18 19.14
CA ALA A 125 -0.57 -2.16 18.12
C ALA A 125 -1.64 -3.26 18.02
N ALA A 126 -2.44 -3.49 19.07
CA ALA A 126 -3.52 -4.47 19.02
C ALA A 126 -4.68 -3.96 18.16
N GLN A 127 -5.02 -2.67 18.21
CA GLN A 127 -5.96 -2.05 17.29
C GLN A 127 -5.40 -2.06 15.87
N TRP A 128 -4.14 -1.66 15.68
CA TRP A 128 -3.46 -1.73 14.39
C TRP A 128 -3.58 -3.13 13.77
N ARG A 129 -3.26 -4.19 14.53
CA ARG A 129 -3.35 -5.59 14.07
C ARG A 129 -4.75 -5.98 13.67
N ARG A 130 -5.77 -5.62 14.46
CA ARG A 130 -7.18 -5.95 14.14
C ARG A 130 -7.58 -5.38 12.80
N ASP A 131 -7.28 -4.10 12.58
CA ASP A 131 -7.72 -3.38 11.38
C ASP A 131 -6.94 -3.85 10.14
N HIS A 132 -5.64 -4.08 10.28
CA HIS A 132 -4.80 -4.61 9.20
C HIS A 132 -5.13 -6.06 8.83
N VAL A 133 -5.40 -6.92 9.82
CA VAL A 133 -5.85 -8.30 9.55
C VAL A 133 -7.18 -8.31 8.82
N ALA A 134 -8.12 -7.45 9.22
CA ALA A 134 -9.40 -7.31 8.52
C ALA A 134 -9.19 -6.85 7.07
N TYR A 135 -8.36 -5.83 6.86
CA TYR A 135 -8.02 -5.34 5.52
C TYR A 135 -7.38 -6.43 4.64
N TRP A 136 -6.33 -7.10 5.10
CA TRP A 136 -5.66 -8.14 4.33
C TRP A 136 -6.53 -9.37 4.09
N ALA A 137 -7.47 -9.67 5.00
CA ALA A 137 -8.47 -10.71 4.76
C ALA A 137 -9.43 -10.32 3.63
N ASP A 138 -9.88 -9.06 3.58
CA ASP A 138 -10.77 -8.56 2.52
C ASP A 138 -10.08 -8.56 1.14
N VAL A 139 -8.77 -8.33 1.09
CA VAL A 139 -7.98 -8.36 -0.17
C VAL A 139 -7.23 -9.66 -0.44
N ALA A 140 -7.50 -10.74 0.32
CA ALA A 140 -6.71 -11.97 0.26
C ALA A 140 -6.61 -12.60 -1.14
N GLU A 141 -7.69 -12.53 -1.94
CA GLU A 141 -7.66 -13.03 -3.33
C GLU A 141 -6.70 -12.25 -4.23
N LEU A 142 -6.59 -10.93 -4.03
CA LEU A 142 -5.63 -10.09 -4.74
C LEU A 142 -4.21 -10.45 -4.31
N VAL A 143 -3.97 -10.59 -3.00
CA VAL A 143 -2.65 -11.00 -2.47
C VAL A 143 -2.21 -12.35 -3.05
N ARG A 144 -3.10 -13.35 -3.12
CA ARG A 144 -2.81 -14.66 -3.75
C ARG A 144 -2.45 -14.53 -5.22
N ALA A 145 -3.22 -13.74 -5.97
CA ALA A 145 -3.00 -13.51 -7.40
C ALA A 145 -1.66 -12.80 -7.63
N ASP A 146 -1.42 -11.72 -6.89
CA ASP A 146 -0.20 -10.91 -6.99
C ASP A 146 1.02 -11.69 -6.55
N ALA A 147 0.92 -12.58 -5.54
CA ALA A 147 2.00 -13.47 -5.11
C ALA A 147 2.22 -14.69 -6.01
N GLY A 148 1.28 -14.99 -6.92
CA GLY A 148 1.28 -16.23 -7.68
C GLY A 148 1.14 -17.49 -6.80
N ASP A 149 0.61 -17.37 -5.58
CA ASP A 149 0.44 -18.45 -4.62
C ASP A 149 -1.05 -18.59 -4.22
N PRO A 150 -1.81 -19.49 -4.86
CA PRO A 150 -3.23 -19.69 -4.53
C PRO A 150 -3.44 -20.34 -3.16
N ALA A 151 -2.40 -20.88 -2.52
CA ALA A 151 -2.46 -21.49 -1.19
C ALA A 151 -2.04 -20.52 -0.08
N TRP A 152 -1.67 -19.27 -0.42
CA TRP A 152 -1.33 -18.27 0.59
C TRP A 152 -2.52 -17.99 1.50
N GLU A 153 -2.24 -17.92 2.80
CA GLU A 153 -3.19 -17.56 3.85
C GLU A 153 -2.50 -16.64 4.85
N LEU A 154 -3.21 -15.61 5.28
CA LEU A 154 -2.75 -14.72 6.34
C LEU A 154 -2.60 -15.51 7.65
N ARG A 155 -1.46 -15.35 8.31
CA ARG A 155 -1.09 -16.07 9.53
C ARG A 155 -0.51 -15.11 10.56
N ASP A 156 -0.55 -15.48 11.84
CA ASP A 156 -0.04 -14.62 12.92
C ASP A 156 1.45 -14.27 12.76
N ALA A 157 2.23 -15.18 12.19
CA ALA A 157 3.65 -14.97 11.92
C ALA A 157 3.91 -14.44 10.50
N GLU A 158 2.89 -13.92 9.81
CA GLU A 158 3.05 -13.41 8.45
C GLU A 158 4.06 -12.26 8.44
N PRO A 159 5.09 -12.29 7.57
CA PRO A 159 6.08 -11.24 7.55
C PRO A 159 5.48 -9.93 7.00
N VAL A 160 5.47 -8.90 7.83
CA VAL A 160 5.06 -7.55 7.49
C VAL A 160 6.30 -6.72 7.19
N VAL A 161 6.30 -6.04 6.06
CA VAL A 161 7.29 -5.02 5.72
C VAL A 161 6.78 -3.69 6.27
N VAL A 162 7.55 -3.09 7.18
CA VAL A 162 7.28 -1.74 7.68
C VAL A 162 8.25 -0.78 7.00
N HIS A 163 7.69 0.13 6.22
CA HIS A 163 8.38 1.16 5.47
C HIS A 163 8.29 2.49 6.22
N TRP A 164 9.41 2.92 6.77
CA TRP A 164 9.54 4.20 7.46
C TRP A 164 10.07 5.26 6.50
N PHE A 165 9.48 6.44 6.55
CA PHE A 165 9.84 7.55 5.69
C PHE A 165 9.72 8.88 6.42
N ARG A 166 10.26 9.93 5.79
CA ARG A 166 10.07 11.32 6.22
C ARG A 166 9.76 12.19 5.02
N LEU A 167 8.95 13.22 5.21
CA LEU A 167 8.80 14.27 4.20
C LEU A 167 10.14 15.01 4.03
N VAL A 168 10.56 15.18 2.78
CA VAL A 168 11.72 16.00 2.44
C VAL A 168 11.29 17.47 2.46
N PRO A 169 12.00 18.34 3.21
CA PRO A 169 11.74 19.77 3.20
C PRO A 169 11.78 20.33 1.77
N SER A 170 10.90 21.28 1.46
CA SER A 170 10.72 21.83 0.11
C SER A 170 11.93 22.59 -0.43
N ASP A 171 12.90 22.96 0.41
CA ASP A 171 14.19 23.52 0.01
C ASP A 171 15.23 22.46 -0.41
N GLN A 172 14.92 21.17 -0.21
CA GLN A 172 15.76 20.00 -0.49
C GLN A 172 15.07 18.98 -1.40
N ALA A 173 13.85 19.29 -1.87
CA ALA A 173 13.03 18.49 -2.76
C ALA A 173 13.46 18.64 -4.22
#